data_AF-A0A6I5ZAN1-F1
#
_entry.id   AF-A0A6I5ZAN1-F1
#
_cell.length_a   1.000
_cell.length_b   1.000
_cell.length_c   1.000
_cell.angle_alpha   90.00
_cell.angle_beta   90.00
_cell.angle_gamma   90.00
#
_symmetry.space_group_name_H-M   'P 1'
#
loop_
_entity.id
_entity.type
_entity.pdbx_description
1 polymer ?
#
loop_
_entity_poly.entity_id
_entity_poly.type
_entity_poly.pdbx_seq_one_letter_code
_entity_poly.pdbx_strand_id
1 'polypeptide(L)'
;MRRFAVVLIAVALSVSACSLFSSPDDDTSPRLESGPVTEQTVDVAPDTTTEVAVSDNWAISIPPGAATPGSSFTVRPAEQSTAAGKSVTPVAGADLTLSSGQPVAPLTFRYELDEPLPEGTDLYLVGKEADAPGSAAPATPIAAAIDGDRRVATAQVPHLSTWEWLAVEANHFVTSTLGLRGGAPQCPTQPRPGWLDEAVFLDSKEAPMRVCTGADPADKNIAVVKIRNNRGIAMIVTAPVTPRWAHLDVFSGQPTNVAAEIESATISMLGVPTSVRSRTWVLPPGGGVDIGFTASSLPVISKITATATVSTVLYGVLWTQLGDLVDDPLTLSAMELGFMAACFGQAVDSGLAGMSDSQVRAAATSMTAVGMCLAQKAPDVVGEIAGHLSEQAFEQMQNRKIAEKVGRTYARYLPLLNTVTTGLVVADAVASVNLGAGAWEISLFKKIDPEYSLNAACGRIDDRRTVDHPSLGTVTIGLRRGENSLAGEGCIVAVDSKGKRLLVQTVSVYGNALDFADPATDTTENVFITYNPGRYDGVITLVPTATGYADIGWEKGGLAYQSTTHAYYFAEVVGPGSDGRYAIKTFDNNCEPDCAGGTVTTKILRWNGQRYV
;
A
#
# COMPACT_ATOMS: atom_id res chain seq x y z
N MET A 1 26.32 -34.31 31.81
CA MET A 1 27.02 -35.36 31.04
C MET A 1 26.09 -35.89 29.95
N ARG A 2 26.42 -35.54 28.71
CA ARG A 2 26.27 -36.29 27.45
C ARG A 2 25.29 -37.48 27.42
N ARG A 3 24.29 -37.42 26.54
CA ARG A 3 23.88 -38.57 25.73
C ARG A 3 24.06 -38.22 24.25
N PHE A 4 25.09 -38.84 23.68
CA PHE A 4 25.40 -38.87 22.26
C PHE A 4 24.62 -40.01 21.59
N ALA A 5 24.38 -39.81 20.30
CA ALA A 5 23.67 -40.64 19.33
C ALA A 5 24.25 -42.04 19.10
N VAL A 6 23.41 -42.94 18.58
CA VAL A 6 23.73 -43.89 17.50
C VAL A 6 22.44 -44.25 16.74
N VAL A 7 22.32 -43.88 15.47
CA VAL A 7 21.69 -44.73 14.43
C VAL A 7 22.48 -44.55 13.14
N LEU A 8 22.80 -45.70 12.54
CA LEU A 8 23.73 -45.92 11.44
C LEU A 8 23.27 -45.37 10.09
N ILE A 9 24.31 -44.99 9.34
CA ILE A 9 24.38 -44.70 7.91
C ILE A 9 24.34 -46.01 7.11
N ALA A 10 23.60 -46.01 6.00
CA ALA A 10 23.89 -46.86 4.84
C ALA A 10 24.04 -45.96 3.61
N VAL A 11 25.28 -45.88 3.13
CA VAL A 11 25.73 -45.22 1.90
C VAL A 11 25.81 -46.27 0.80
N ALA A 12 25.30 -45.94 -0.39
CA ALA A 12 25.79 -46.49 -1.65
C ALA A 12 26.23 -45.31 -2.53
N LEU A 13 27.51 -45.36 -2.92
CA LEU A 13 28.26 -44.39 -3.71
C LEU A 13 28.31 -44.80 -5.19
N SER A 14 28.24 -43.82 -6.09
CA SER A 14 29.06 -43.66 -7.33
C SER A 14 28.54 -42.43 -8.10
N VAL A 15 29.15 -41.24 -7.99
CA VAL A 15 30.28 -40.67 -8.76
C VAL A 15 30.05 -40.53 -10.29
N SER A 16 29.73 -39.27 -10.67
CA SER A 16 30.21 -38.45 -11.80
C SER A 16 30.38 -39.00 -13.23
N ALA A 17 29.68 -38.39 -14.20
CA ALA A 17 30.26 -37.78 -15.41
C ALA A 17 29.20 -37.01 -16.23
N CYS A 18 29.67 -36.00 -16.98
CA CYS A 18 28.94 -34.93 -17.63
C CYS A 18 28.06 -35.29 -18.85
N SER A 19 27.08 -34.40 -19.06
CA SER A 19 26.56 -33.83 -20.32
C SER A 19 25.78 -34.70 -21.31
N LEU A 20 24.65 -34.11 -21.75
CA LEU A 20 23.96 -34.20 -23.05
C LEU A 20 22.53 -34.73 -22.96
N PHE A 21 21.62 -33.99 -22.32
CA PHE A 21 20.22 -33.95 -22.76
C PHE A 21 19.70 -32.52 -22.59
N SER A 22 19.49 -31.88 -23.73
CA SER A 22 18.62 -30.73 -23.88
C SER A 22 17.24 -31.11 -23.35
N SER A 23 16.74 -30.41 -22.32
CA SER A 23 15.29 -30.37 -22.10
C SER A 23 14.71 -29.45 -23.16
N PRO A 24 13.75 -29.90 -23.99
CA PRO A 24 12.90 -28.99 -24.72
C PRO A 24 12.06 -28.23 -23.68
N ASP A 25 11.98 -26.92 -23.82
CA ASP A 25 10.92 -26.11 -23.22
C ASP A 25 9.58 -26.66 -23.72
N ASP A 26 8.94 -27.52 -22.92
CA ASP A 26 7.55 -27.93 -23.14
C ASP A 26 6.68 -26.80 -22.57
N ASP A 27 6.49 -25.76 -23.38
CA ASP A 27 5.54 -24.70 -23.14
C ASP A 27 4.13 -25.28 -23.31
N THR A 28 3.58 -25.84 -22.23
CA THR A 28 2.24 -26.45 -22.19
C THR A 28 1.11 -25.42 -22.13
N SER A 29 1.38 -24.16 -22.49
CA SER A 29 0.35 -23.13 -22.57
C SER A 29 -0.60 -23.47 -23.74
N PRO A 30 -1.92 -23.50 -23.54
CA PRO A 30 -2.87 -23.77 -24.62
C PRO A 30 -2.67 -22.74 -25.72
N ARG A 31 -2.29 -23.23 -26.91
CA ARG A 31 -2.09 -22.39 -28.09
C ARG A 31 -3.46 -22.05 -28.65
N LEU A 32 -3.84 -20.78 -28.59
CA LEU A 32 -5.01 -20.27 -29.31
C LEU A 32 -4.70 -20.37 -30.81
N GLU A 33 -5.25 -21.37 -31.50
CA GLU A 33 -5.09 -21.50 -32.94
C GLU A 33 -6.00 -20.51 -33.67
N SER A 34 -5.42 -19.63 -34.48
CA SER A 34 -6.18 -18.67 -35.29
C SER A 34 -6.68 -19.34 -36.57
N GLY A 35 -7.98 -19.26 -36.88
CA GLY A 35 -8.50 -19.56 -38.21
C GLY A 35 -7.97 -18.55 -39.26
N PRO A 36 -7.70 -18.96 -40.51
CA PRO A 36 -7.18 -18.06 -41.53
C PRO A 36 -8.21 -16.99 -41.91
N VAL A 37 -7.81 -15.70 -41.86
CA VAL A 37 -8.61 -14.60 -42.40
C VAL A 37 -8.66 -14.72 -43.92
N THR A 38 -9.86 -14.65 -44.50
CA THR A 38 -10.07 -14.74 -45.95
C THR A 38 -10.46 -13.38 -46.51
N GLU A 39 -9.79 -12.93 -47.58
CA GLU A 39 -10.17 -11.69 -48.26
C GLU A 39 -11.59 -11.83 -48.84
N GLN A 40 -12.45 -10.87 -48.52
CA GLN A 40 -13.82 -10.83 -49.01
C GLN A 40 -14.38 -9.41 -49.01
N THR A 41 -15.40 -9.21 -49.86
CA THR A 41 -16.16 -7.98 -49.94
C THR A 41 -17.65 -8.31 -49.82
N VAL A 42 -18.35 -7.61 -48.92
CA VAL A 42 -19.77 -7.82 -48.61
C VAL A 42 -20.53 -6.51 -48.84
N ASP A 43 -21.64 -6.56 -49.56
CA ASP A 43 -22.52 -5.40 -49.71
C ASP A 43 -23.24 -5.09 -48.38
N VAL A 44 -23.22 -3.83 -47.96
CA VAL A 44 -23.83 -3.41 -46.70
C VAL A 44 -25.28 -3.01 -46.93
N ALA A 45 -26.19 -3.72 -46.26
CA ALA A 45 -27.61 -3.43 -46.32
C ALA A 45 -27.92 -2.09 -45.60
N PRO A 46 -28.68 -1.17 -46.21
CA PRO A 46 -28.95 0.15 -45.63
C PRO A 46 -29.87 0.09 -44.40
N ASP A 47 -30.82 -0.85 -44.38
CA ASP A 47 -31.95 -0.85 -43.43
C ASP A 47 -31.91 -2.00 -42.42
N THR A 48 -30.91 -2.89 -42.50
CA THR A 48 -30.76 -4.06 -41.63
C THR A 48 -29.32 -4.23 -41.21
N THR A 49 -29.09 -4.83 -40.04
CA THR A 49 -27.73 -5.17 -39.60
C THR A 49 -27.11 -6.12 -40.62
N THR A 50 -25.90 -5.78 -41.08
CA THR A 50 -25.09 -6.62 -41.96
C THR A 50 -24.05 -7.33 -41.11
N GLU A 51 -24.09 -8.66 -41.07
CA GLU A 51 -23.07 -9.48 -40.41
C GLU A 51 -22.00 -9.84 -41.44
N VAL A 52 -20.75 -9.53 -41.11
CA VAL A 52 -19.58 -9.86 -41.93
C VAL A 52 -18.70 -10.82 -41.13
N ALA A 53 -18.57 -12.05 -41.61
CA ALA A 53 -17.59 -12.98 -41.05
C ALA A 53 -16.18 -12.53 -41.49
N VAL A 54 -15.24 -12.40 -40.57
CA VAL A 54 -13.81 -12.12 -40.86
C VAL A 54 -13.02 -13.43 -40.89
N SER A 55 -13.36 -14.35 -39.98
CA SER A 55 -12.91 -15.74 -39.93
C SER A 55 -14.03 -16.58 -39.28
N ASP A 56 -13.82 -17.88 -39.10
CA ASP A 56 -14.80 -18.77 -38.44
C ASP A 56 -15.16 -18.29 -37.02
N ASN A 57 -14.21 -17.66 -36.34
CA ASN A 57 -14.29 -17.24 -34.95
C ASN A 57 -14.39 -15.72 -34.76
N TRP A 58 -14.43 -14.93 -35.85
CA TRP A 58 -14.50 -13.47 -35.79
C TRP A 58 -15.58 -12.94 -36.73
N ALA A 59 -16.56 -12.22 -36.18
CA ALA A 59 -17.60 -11.53 -36.93
C ALA A 59 -17.65 -10.03 -36.60
N ILE A 60 -18.14 -9.24 -37.56
CA ILE A 60 -18.38 -7.80 -37.43
C ILE A 60 -19.84 -7.54 -37.78
N SER A 61 -20.57 -6.93 -36.84
CA SER A 61 -21.94 -6.48 -37.04
C SER A 61 -21.95 -4.99 -37.38
N ILE A 62 -22.45 -4.68 -38.58
CA ILE A 62 -22.61 -3.31 -39.09
C ILE A 62 -24.08 -2.91 -38.89
N PRO A 63 -24.41 -2.02 -37.94
CA PRO A 63 -25.80 -1.68 -37.67
C PRO A 63 -26.42 -0.83 -38.81
N PRO A 64 -27.76 -0.82 -38.95
CA PRO A 64 -28.45 0.00 -39.93
C PRO A 64 -28.03 1.47 -39.84
N GLY A 65 -27.79 2.09 -40.99
CA GLY A 65 -27.35 3.49 -41.06
C GLY A 65 -25.88 3.74 -40.70
N ALA A 66 -25.07 2.73 -40.34
CA ALA A 66 -23.63 2.92 -40.08
C ALA A 66 -22.80 3.14 -41.35
N ALA A 67 -23.33 2.79 -42.54
CA ALA A 67 -22.72 2.98 -43.85
C ALA A 67 -23.67 3.73 -44.80
N THR A 68 -23.10 4.37 -45.82
CA THR A 68 -23.90 5.00 -46.89
C THR A 68 -24.61 3.91 -47.72
N PRO A 69 -25.85 4.12 -48.21
CA PRO A 69 -26.52 3.15 -49.06
C PRO A 69 -25.70 2.80 -50.30
N GLY A 70 -25.54 1.50 -50.57
CA GLY A 70 -24.72 0.99 -51.67
C GLY A 70 -23.24 0.84 -51.34
N SER A 71 -22.83 1.05 -50.08
CA SER A 71 -21.48 0.75 -49.62
C SER A 71 -21.19 -0.74 -49.59
N SER A 72 -19.92 -1.08 -49.74
CA SER A 72 -19.39 -2.43 -49.57
C SER A 72 -18.30 -2.41 -48.50
N PHE A 73 -18.26 -3.46 -47.69
CA PHE A 73 -17.29 -3.68 -46.62
C PHE A 73 -16.28 -4.73 -47.08
N THR A 74 -14.99 -4.42 -46.98
CA THR A 74 -13.91 -5.31 -47.41
C THR A 74 -13.06 -5.70 -46.22
N VAL A 75 -12.84 -7.00 -46.09
CA VAL A 75 -11.93 -7.64 -45.12
C VAL A 75 -10.73 -8.14 -45.88
N ARG A 76 -9.52 -7.85 -45.39
CA ARG A 76 -8.26 -8.39 -45.92
C ARG A 76 -7.42 -8.98 -44.78
N PRO A 77 -6.62 -10.02 -45.05
CA PRO A 77 -5.62 -10.48 -44.08
C PRO A 77 -4.63 -9.35 -43.78
N ALA A 78 -4.40 -9.06 -42.50
CA ALA A 78 -3.34 -8.16 -42.07
C ALA A 78 -2.08 -8.97 -41.74
N GLU A 79 -0.90 -8.35 -41.88
CA GLU A 79 0.31 -8.91 -41.29
C GLU A 79 0.14 -8.94 -39.76
N GLN A 80 0.16 -10.14 -39.18
CA GLN A 80 0.15 -10.29 -37.72
C GLN A 80 1.38 -9.64 -37.12
N SER A 81 1.22 -9.01 -35.96
CA SER A 81 2.35 -8.40 -35.29
C SER A 81 3.36 -9.47 -34.84
N THR A 82 4.56 -9.46 -35.39
CA THR A 82 5.67 -10.32 -34.92
C THR A 82 6.31 -9.80 -33.63
N ALA A 83 5.83 -8.66 -33.12
CA ALA A 83 6.41 -7.92 -32.00
C ALA A 83 5.80 -8.28 -30.64
N ALA A 84 4.87 -9.23 -30.60
CA ALA A 84 4.27 -9.67 -29.37
C ALA A 84 5.31 -10.48 -28.56
N GLY A 85 5.80 -9.91 -27.47
CA GLY A 85 6.62 -10.66 -26.50
C GLY A 85 5.87 -11.89 -26.00
N LYS A 86 6.55 -12.79 -25.26
CA LYS A 86 6.02 -14.10 -24.79
C LYS A 86 4.67 -14.06 -24.05
N SER A 87 4.14 -12.88 -23.72
CA SER A 87 2.98 -12.62 -22.85
C SER A 87 1.77 -12.05 -23.60
N VAL A 88 1.90 -11.78 -24.89
CA VAL A 88 0.83 -11.28 -25.75
C VAL A 88 0.68 -12.30 -26.87
N THR A 89 -0.49 -12.91 -26.98
CA THR A 89 -0.75 -13.87 -28.05
C THR A 89 -1.65 -13.19 -29.08
N PRO A 90 -1.14 -12.89 -30.29
CA PRO A 90 -2.00 -12.45 -31.37
C PRO A 90 -2.97 -13.58 -31.72
N VAL A 91 -4.26 -13.25 -31.73
CA VAL A 91 -5.36 -14.20 -31.93
C VAL A 91 -5.87 -14.13 -33.36
N ALA A 92 -6.10 -12.94 -33.90
CA ALA A 92 -6.46 -12.74 -35.30
C ALA A 92 -6.26 -11.27 -35.70
N GLY A 93 -5.94 -11.00 -36.96
CA GLY A 93 -5.75 -9.64 -37.47
C GLY A 93 -6.30 -9.46 -38.88
N ALA A 94 -6.97 -8.33 -39.13
CA ALA A 94 -7.55 -8.02 -40.42
C ALA A 94 -7.49 -6.52 -40.74
N ASP A 95 -7.27 -6.22 -42.01
CA ASP A 95 -7.43 -4.89 -42.59
C ASP A 95 -8.89 -4.71 -43.02
N LEU A 96 -9.54 -3.69 -42.48
CA LEU A 96 -10.96 -3.47 -42.64
C LEU A 96 -11.20 -2.13 -43.32
N THR A 97 -11.97 -2.14 -44.41
CA THR A 97 -12.31 -0.93 -45.16
C THR A 97 -13.77 -0.93 -45.56
N LEU A 98 -14.35 0.26 -45.65
CA LEU A 98 -15.71 0.47 -46.12
C LEU A 98 -15.64 1.45 -47.30
N SER A 99 -16.32 1.14 -48.40
CA SER A 99 -16.17 1.91 -49.64
C SER A 99 -16.68 3.36 -49.54
N SER A 100 -17.53 3.66 -48.54
CA SER A 100 -17.94 5.03 -48.20
C SER A 100 -16.96 5.78 -47.27
N GLY A 101 -15.83 5.18 -46.89
CA GLY A 101 -14.90 5.74 -45.92
C GLY A 101 -15.15 5.20 -44.51
N GLN A 102 -15.14 6.07 -43.50
CA GLN A 102 -15.35 5.67 -42.10
C GLN A 102 -16.84 5.45 -41.79
N PRO A 103 -17.18 4.54 -40.85
CA PRO A 103 -18.56 4.33 -40.44
C PRO A 103 -19.08 5.54 -39.66
N VAL A 104 -20.37 5.86 -39.78
CA VAL A 104 -21.01 6.99 -39.08
C VAL A 104 -21.52 6.62 -37.68
N ALA A 105 -21.50 5.33 -37.36
CA ALA A 105 -21.83 4.77 -36.04
C ALA A 105 -20.87 3.62 -35.71
N PRO A 106 -20.61 3.32 -34.42
CA PRO A 106 -19.74 2.22 -34.04
C PRO A 106 -20.21 0.87 -34.56
N LEU A 107 -19.25 0.04 -34.96
CA LEU A 107 -19.47 -1.34 -35.37
C LEU A 107 -19.20 -2.27 -34.19
N THR A 108 -19.91 -3.40 -34.12
CA THR A 108 -19.68 -4.39 -33.07
C THR A 108 -18.77 -5.49 -33.60
N PHE A 109 -17.63 -5.66 -32.98
CA PHE A 109 -16.70 -6.74 -33.29
C PHE A 109 -16.92 -7.84 -32.26
N ARG A 110 -17.07 -9.08 -32.71
CA ARG A 110 -17.26 -10.25 -31.86
C ARG A 110 -16.22 -11.30 -32.21
N TYR A 111 -15.55 -11.82 -31.19
CA TYR A 111 -14.65 -12.96 -31.30
C TYR A 111 -15.15 -14.10 -30.42
N GLU A 112 -15.19 -15.32 -30.95
CA GLU A 112 -15.59 -16.54 -30.25
C GLU A 112 -14.38 -17.47 -30.13
N LEU A 113 -14.06 -17.87 -28.89
CA LEU A 113 -12.92 -18.72 -28.59
C LEU A 113 -13.34 -20.19 -28.55
N ASP A 114 -12.52 -21.05 -29.13
CA ASP A 114 -12.71 -22.52 -29.12
C ASP A 114 -12.65 -23.10 -27.70
N GLU A 115 -11.90 -22.44 -26.80
CA GLU A 115 -11.81 -22.74 -25.37
C GLU A 115 -12.09 -21.48 -24.53
N PRO A 116 -12.62 -21.61 -23.29
CA PRO A 116 -12.81 -20.46 -22.42
C PRO A 116 -11.48 -19.74 -22.20
N LEU A 117 -11.50 -18.41 -22.26
CA LEU A 117 -10.32 -17.61 -21.98
C LEU A 117 -9.82 -17.92 -20.56
N PRO A 118 -8.54 -18.31 -20.36
CA PRO A 118 -8.01 -18.67 -19.05
C PRO A 118 -8.30 -17.61 -17.99
N GLU A 119 -8.52 -18.01 -16.74
CA GLU A 119 -8.67 -17.04 -15.65
C GLU A 119 -7.44 -16.14 -15.57
N GLY A 120 -7.66 -14.82 -15.43
CA GLY A 120 -6.57 -13.85 -15.46
C GLY A 120 -6.00 -13.62 -16.86
N THR A 121 -6.78 -13.84 -17.91
CA THR A 121 -6.50 -13.39 -19.29
C THR A 121 -7.64 -12.49 -19.76
N ASP A 122 -7.32 -11.40 -20.45
CA ASP A 122 -8.27 -10.48 -21.07
C ASP A 122 -8.03 -10.43 -22.58
N LEU A 123 -9.05 -10.04 -23.33
CA LEU A 123 -8.97 -9.84 -24.79
C LEU A 123 -9.05 -8.36 -25.10
N TYR A 124 -8.10 -7.90 -25.89
CA TYR A 124 -8.07 -6.54 -26.43
C TYR A 124 -8.18 -6.58 -27.94
N LEU A 125 -8.90 -5.61 -28.48
CA LEU A 125 -8.95 -5.33 -29.89
C LEU A 125 -8.12 -4.07 -30.16
N VAL A 126 -7.05 -4.18 -30.93
CA VAL A 126 -6.07 -3.10 -31.13
C VAL A 126 -6.07 -2.65 -32.58
N GLY A 127 -6.39 -1.37 -32.80
CA GLY A 127 -6.46 -0.75 -34.11
C GLY A 127 -5.16 -0.02 -34.44
N LYS A 128 -4.65 -0.15 -35.66
CA LYS A 128 -3.51 0.61 -36.19
C LYS A 128 -4.03 1.42 -37.36
N GLU A 129 -4.00 2.74 -37.27
CA GLU A 129 -4.37 3.59 -38.42
C GLU A 129 -3.42 3.28 -39.58
N ALA A 130 -4.01 2.96 -40.73
CA ALA A 130 -3.26 2.72 -41.94
C ALA A 130 -3.00 4.09 -42.60
N ASP A 131 -1.80 4.68 -42.43
CA ASP A 131 -1.37 5.76 -43.33
C ASP A 131 0.15 5.99 -43.42
N ALA A 132 0.57 6.24 -44.68
CA ALA A 132 1.87 6.60 -45.25
C ALA A 132 3.13 5.89 -44.69
N PRO A 133 3.99 5.30 -45.57
CA PRO A 133 5.29 4.77 -45.15
C PRO A 133 6.08 5.84 -44.36
N GLY A 134 6.23 5.62 -43.05
CA GLY A 134 6.96 6.52 -42.14
C GLY A 134 6.12 7.37 -41.18
N SER A 135 4.79 7.23 -41.12
CA SER A 135 3.97 7.86 -40.07
C SER A 135 3.61 6.84 -38.98
N ALA A 136 4.01 7.13 -37.73
CA ALA A 136 3.74 6.28 -36.56
C ALA A 136 2.46 6.75 -35.86
N ALA A 137 1.30 6.48 -36.45
CA ALA A 137 0.03 6.73 -35.79
C ALA A 137 -0.16 5.78 -34.58
N PRO A 138 -0.57 6.27 -33.40
CA PRO A 138 -0.71 5.46 -32.21
C PRO A 138 -1.77 4.36 -32.37
N ALA A 139 -1.47 3.17 -31.87
CA ALA A 139 -2.44 2.08 -31.84
C ALA A 139 -3.56 2.39 -30.83
N THR A 140 -4.80 2.06 -31.18
CA THR A 140 -5.99 2.27 -30.34
C THR A 140 -6.44 0.95 -29.72
N PRO A 141 -6.18 0.70 -28.42
CA PRO A 141 -6.66 -0.50 -27.75
C PRO A 141 -8.10 -0.32 -27.27
N ILE A 142 -8.92 -1.36 -27.43
CA ILE A 142 -10.28 -1.46 -26.91
C ILE A 142 -10.35 -2.75 -26.08
N ALA A 143 -10.59 -2.60 -24.78
CA ALA A 143 -10.86 -3.75 -23.92
C ALA A 143 -12.19 -4.38 -24.33
N ALA A 144 -12.20 -5.68 -24.57
CA ALA A 144 -13.42 -6.37 -24.96
C ALA A 144 -14.25 -6.75 -23.72
N ALA A 145 -15.56 -6.63 -23.85
CA ALA A 145 -16.49 -7.22 -22.91
C ALA A 145 -16.51 -8.74 -23.13
N ILE A 146 -16.07 -9.47 -22.11
CA ILE A 146 -16.05 -10.93 -22.09
C ILE A 146 -17.33 -11.41 -21.40
N ASP A 147 -17.98 -12.39 -21.99
CA ASP A 147 -19.20 -13.00 -21.44
C ASP A 147 -18.93 -13.95 -20.25
N GLY A 148 -20.01 -14.50 -19.69
CA GLY A 148 -19.96 -15.23 -18.42
C GLY A 148 -19.20 -16.56 -18.47
N ASP A 149 -19.20 -17.24 -19.62
CA ASP A 149 -18.43 -18.47 -19.84
C ASP A 149 -17.04 -18.21 -20.45
N ARG A 150 -16.71 -16.93 -20.66
CA ARG A 150 -15.43 -16.42 -21.15
C ARG A 150 -15.07 -16.93 -22.55
N ARG A 151 -16.07 -17.20 -23.39
CA ARG A 151 -15.88 -17.67 -24.76
C ARG A 151 -16.16 -16.60 -25.80
N VAL A 152 -16.96 -15.59 -25.48
CA VAL A 152 -17.31 -14.52 -26.41
C VAL A 152 -16.76 -13.19 -25.92
N ALA A 153 -15.92 -12.57 -26.74
CA ALA A 153 -15.41 -11.23 -26.55
C ALA A 153 -16.10 -10.26 -27.52
N THR A 154 -16.54 -9.11 -27.03
CA THR A 154 -17.18 -8.07 -27.85
C THR A 154 -16.55 -6.70 -27.66
N ALA A 155 -16.35 -5.94 -28.74
CA ALA A 155 -15.77 -4.62 -28.74
C ALA A 155 -16.53 -3.67 -29.67
N GLN A 156 -16.70 -2.40 -29.27
CA GLN A 156 -17.35 -1.37 -30.09
C GLN A 156 -16.29 -0.51 -30.76
N VAL A 157 -16.26 -0.53 -32.09
CA VAL A 157 -15.21 0.08 -32.90
C VAL A 157 -15.77 1.26 -33.70
N PRO A 158 -15.33 2.51 -33.41
CA PRO A 158 -15.88 3.70 -34.06
C PRO A 158 -15.24 4.04 -35.42
N HIS A 159 -14.14 3.40 -35.79
CA HIS A 159 -13.42 3.66 -37.03
C HIS A 159 -12.76 2.38 -37.58
N LEU A 160 -12.61 2.31 -38.89
CA LEU A 160 -12.00 1.21 -39.62
C LEU A 160 -10.54 1.49 -39.92
N SER A 161 -9.72 0.46 -39.75
CA SER A 161 -8.28 0.44 -39.95
C SER A 161 -7.80 -1.02 -39.91
N THR A 162 -6.51 -1.25 -39.67
CA THR A 162 -6.01 -2.59 -39.34
C THR A 162 -6.36 -2.91 -37.89
N TRP A 163 -7.09 -4.00 -37.64
CA TRP A 163 -7.48 -4.41 -36.29
C TRP A 163 -6.92 -5.79 -35.95
N GLU A 164 -6.46 -5.97 -34.71
CA GLU A 164 -5.85 -7.20 -34.22
C GLU A 164 -6.41 -7.55 -32.84
N TRP A 165 -6.94 -8.76 -32.69
CA TRP A 165 -7.31 -9.36 -31.41
C TRP A 165 -6.05 -9.89 -30.72
N LEU A 166 -5.84 -9.44 -29.49
CA LEU A 166 -4.73 -9.85 -28.65
C LEU A 166 -5.27 -10.47 -27.37
N ALA A 167 -4.93 -11.74 -27.13
CA ALA A 167 -5.09 -12.36 -25.82
C ALA A 167 -3.92 -11.91 -24.95
N VAL A 168 -4.26 -11.27 -23.84
CA VAL A 168 -3.32 -10.67 -22.90
C VAL A 168 -3.57 -11.32 -21.56
N GLU A 169 -2.59 -12.01 -21.00
CA GLU A 169 -2.70 -12.47 -19.61
C GLU A 169 -2.86 -11.26 -18.68
N ALA A 170 -4.10 -11.00 -18.28
CA ALA A 170 -4.50 -9.95 -17.38
C ALA A 170 -3.73 -10.09 -16.08
N ASN A 171 -3.05 -9.00 -15.73
CA ASN A 171 -2.63 -8.66 -14.38
C ASN A 171 -1.42 -9.37 -13.77
N HIS A 172 -0.66 -10.20 -14.48
CA HIS A 172 0.63 -10.60 -13.92
C HIS A 172 1.78 -10.63 -14.93
N PHE A 173 1.58 -11.20 -16.12
CA PHE A 173 2.73 -11.53 -16.96
C PHE A 173 3.17 -10.36 -17.85
N VAL A 174 2.30 -9.71 -18.65
CA VAL A 174 2.72 -8.58 -19.52
C VAL A 174 3.40 -7.46 -18.74
N THR A 175 2.96 -7.20 -17.51
CA THR A 175 3.58 -6.17 -16.67
C THR A 175 4.73 -6.72 -15.80
N SER A 176 4.89 -8.02 -15.54
CA SER A 176 6.11 -8.53 -14.88
C SER A 176 7.23 -8.87 -15.85
N THR A 177 6.93 -9.29 -17.08
CA THR A 177 7.93 -9.58 -18.13
C THR A 177 8.51 -8.33 -18.77
N LEU A 178 7.75 -7.24 -18.81
CA LEU A 178 8.24 -5.91 -19.18
C LEU A 178 8.84 -5.14 -17.98
N GLY A 179 9.04 -5.79 -16.83
CA GLY A 179 9.57 -5.13 -15.61
C GLY A 179 8.68 -4.06 -14.99
N LEU A 180 7.43 -3.93 -15.46
CA LEU A 180 6.44 -2.95 -15.00
C LEU A 180 5.90 -3.22 -13.59
N ARG A 181 6.02 -4.44 -13.04
CA ARG A 181 5.58 -4.79 -11.67
C ARG A 181 6.76 -5.28 -10.84
N GLY A 182 6.92 -4.68 -9.67
CA GLY A 182 7.90 -5.09 -8.69
C GLY A 182 7.45 -6.36 -7.96
N GLY A 183 8.37 -7.32 -7.80
CA GLY A 183 8.14 -8.47 -6.93
C GLY A 183 7.80 -8.03 -5.51
N ALA A 184 6.99 -8.81 -4.80
CA ALA A 184 6.65 -8.50 -3.41
C ALA A 184 7.94 -8.39 -2.57
N PRO A 185 8.16 -7.26 -1.85
CA PRO A 185 9.36 -7.09 -1.06
C PRO A 185 9.35 -8.12 0.08
N GLN A 186 10.52 -8.66 0.36
CA GLN A 186 10.66 -9.60 1.47
C GLN A 186 11.16 -8.87 2.73
N CYS A 187 10.51 -9.18 3.84
CA CYS A 187 10.93 -8.84 5.20
C CYS A 187 11.20 -10.14 6.00
N PRO A 188 12.08 -11.05 5.53
CA PRO A 188 11.93 -12.48 5.79
C PRO A 188 12.29 -12.95 7.22
N THR A 189 12.68 -12.10 8.16
CA THR A 189 13.22 -12.61 9.45
C THR A 189 13.03 -11.70 10.66
N GLN A 190 12.29 -10.59 10.56
CA GLN A 190 12.27 -9.59 11.65
C GLN A 190 10.86 -9.20 12.04
N PRO A 191 10.38 -9.64 13.23
CA PRO A 191 9.13 -9.10 13.74
C PRO A 191 9.27 -7.58 13.84
N ARG A 192 8.16 -6.88 13.55
CA ARG A 192 8.07 -5.44 13.74
C ARG A 192 8.59 -5.05 15.13
N PRO A 193 9.22 -3.88 15.29
CA PRO A 193 9.63 -3.41 16.61
C PRO A 193 8.48 -3.45 17.59
N GLY A 194 8.76 -3.74 18.86
CA GLY A 194 7.73 -3.92 19.88
C GLY A 194 6.79 -2.72 20.04
N TRP A 195 7.21 -1.53 19.64
CA TRP A 195 6.45 -0.27 19.66
C TRP A 195 5.54 -0.04 18.44
N LEU A 196 5.64 -0.83 17.37
CA LEU A 196 4.80 -0.69 16.18
C LEU A 196 3.71 -1.77 16.19
N ASP A 197 2.46 -1.35 16.04
CA ASP A 197 1.32 -2.24 15.84
C ASP A 197 1.25 -2.75 14.40
N GLU A 198 0.15 -3.43 14.05
CA GLU A 198 -0.10 -3.90 12.69
C GLU A 198 -0.24 -2.74 11.71
N ALA A 199 0.51 -2.79 10.61
CA ALA A 199 0.35 -1.85 9.51
C ALA A 199 -0.84 -2.30 8.65
N VAL A 200 -1.65 -1.35 8.22
CA VAL A 200 -2.82 -1.61 7.37
C VAL A 200 -2.55 -1.08 5.98
N PHE A 201 -2.61 -1.96 4.99
CA PHE A 201 -2.47 -1.67 3.57
C PHE A 201 -3.26 -2.70 2.76
N LEU A 202 -3.50 -2.41 1.48
CA LEU A 202 -4.14 -3.37 0.58
C LEU A 202 -3.15 -4.51 0.26
N ASP A 203 -3.34 -5.67 0.88
CA ASP A 203 -2.52 -6.86 0.61
C ASP A 203 -3.21 -7.75 -0.43
N SER A 204 -3.00 -7.41 -1.69
CA SER A 204 -3.53 -8.15 -2.85
C SER A 204 -2.47 -8.25 -3.93
N LYS A 205 -2.58 -9.30 -4.76
CA LYS A 205 -1.77 -9.40 -5.98
C LYS A 205 -1.95 -8.21 -6.92
N GLU A 206 -3.14 -7.59 -6.85
CA GLU A 206 -3.51 -6.42 -7.64
C GLU A 206 -3.35 -5.10 -6.89
N ALA A 207 -2.77 -5.08 -5.70
CA ALA A 207 -2.52 -3.81 -5.02
C ALA A 207 -1.53 -2.97 -5.84
N PRO A 208 -1.70 -1.63 -5.94
CA PRO A 208 -0.78 -0.79 -6.72
C PRO A 208 0.62 -0.74 -6.08
N MET A 209 0.70 -0.99 -4.77
CA MET A 209 1.95 -1.13 -4.02
C MET A 209 2.04 -2.54 -3.44
N ARG A 210 3.22 -3.17 -3.53
CA ARG A 210 3.55 -4.31 -2.67
C ARG A 210 4.28 -3.80 -1.45
N VAL A 211 3.84 -4.23 -0.28
CA VAL A 211 4.35 -3.69 0.99
C VAL A 211 4.76 -4.83 1.90
N CYS A 212 5.90 -4.68 2.57
CA CYS A 212 6.21 -5.48 3.75
C CYS A 212 6.67 -4.55 4.88
N THR A 213 6.34 -4.95 6.12
CA THR A 213 6.75 -4.22 7.32
C THR A 213 7.51 -5.14 8.26
N GLY A 214 8.58 -4.63 8.86
CA GLY A 214 9.47 -5.39 9.75
C GLY A 214 10.33 -4.47 10.60
N ALA A 215 11.46 -4.98 11.06
CA ALA A 215 12.51 -4.18 11.70
C ALA A 215 13.76 -4.09 10.81
N ASP A 216 14.63 -3.14 11.14
CA ASP A 216 15.95 -3.00 10.52
C ASP A 216 16.90 -4.08 11.08
N PRO A 217 17.62 -4.82 10.22
CA PRO A 217 18.59 -5.81 10.67
C PRO A 217 19.75 -5.30 11.51
N ALA A 218 20.14 -4.04 11.33
CA ALA A 218 21.15 -3.41 12.14
C ALA A 218 20.60 -2.87 13.46
N ASP A 219 19.31 -2.53 13.52
CA ASP A 219 18.64 -1.98 14.71
C ASP A 219 17.16 -2.40 14.80
N LYS A 220 16.88 -3.36 15.69
CA LYS A 220 15.51 -3.89 15.92
C LYS A 220 14.51 -2.84 16.41
N ASN A 221 14.96 -1.65 16.82
CA ASN A 221 14.09 -0.56 17.22
C ASN A 221 13.68 0.35 16.06
N ILE A 222 14.27 0.19 14.87
CA ILE A 222 13.87 0.92 13.66
C ILE A 222 12.85 0.06 12.91
N ALA A 223 11.65 0.62 12.69
CA ALA A 223 10.63 -0.01 11.86
C ALA A 223 11.00 0.20 10.39
N VAL A 224 10.95 -0.87 9.61
CA VAL A 224 11.19 -0.80 8.16
C VAL A 224 9.89 -1.02 7.42
N VAL A 225 9.58 -0.11 6.50
CA VAL A 225 8.51 -0.26 5.52
C VAL A 225 9.15 -0.35 4.14
N LYS A 226 9.00 -1.50 3.49
CA LYS A 226 9.45 -1.69 2.11
C LYS A 226 8.27 -1.58 1.18
N ILE A 227 8.40 -0.76 0.15
CA ILE A 227 7.36 -0.47 -0.82
C ILE A 227 7.92 -0.78 -2.20
N ARG A 228 7.17 -1.53 -3.00
CA ARG A 228 7.48 -1.80 -4.41
C ARG A 228 6.31 -1.36 -5.28
N ASN A 229 6.62 -0.67 -6.36
CA ASN A 229 5.65 -0.26 -7.36
C ASN A 229 5.19 -1.49 -8.15
N ASN A 230 3.90 -1.81 -8.05
CA ASN A 230 3.26 -2.94 -8.74
C ASN A 230 2.40 -2.48 -9.92
N ARG A 231 2.79 -1.37 -10.57
CA ARG A 231 2.09 -0.76 -11.71
C ARG A 231 3.07 -0.31 -12.78
N GLY A 232 2.60 -0.33 -14.02
CA GLY A 232 3.35 0.13 -15.19
C GLY A 232 3.49 1.64 -15.32
N ILE A 233 3.03 2.39 -14.31
CA ILE A 233 3.20 3.83 -14.19
C ILE A 233 4.14 4.12 -13.03
N ALA A 234 4.82 5.26 -13.02
CA ALA A 234 5.50 5.68 -11.80
C ALA A 234 4.51 6.17 -10.74
N MET A 235 4.97 6.21 -9.50
CA MET A 235 4.22 6.76 -8.38
C MET A 235 5.10 7.64 -7.51
N ILE A 236 4.51 8.68 -6.93
CA ILE A 236 5.15 9.54 -5.94
C ILE A 236 4.78 9.01 -4.56
N VAL A 237 5.74 8.45 -3.83
CA VAL A 237 5.55 7.94 -2.48
C VAL A 237 6.02 8.98 -1.48
N THR A 238 5.15 9.39 -0.56
CA THR A 238 5.45 10.38 0.48
C THR A 238 5.26 9.77 1.87
N ALA A 239 6.32 9.73 2.65
CA ALA A 239 6.28 9.33 4.05
C ALA A 239 5.65 10.44 4.92
N PRO A 240 5.03 10.11 6.07
CA PRO A 240 4.36 11.08 6.95
C PRO A 240 5.33 12.06 7.62
N VAL A 241 6.59 11.64 7.77
CA VAL A 241 7.69 12.38 8.41
C VAL A 241 8.98 12.08 7.66
N THR A 242 10.01 12.92 7.82
CA THR A 242 11.35 12.61 7.33
C THR A 242 11.87 11.35 8.04
N PRO A 243 12.18 10.28 7.31
CA PRO A 243 12.61 9.03 7.93
C PRO A 243 14.03 9.13 8.46
N ARG A 244 14.42 8.15 9.29
CA ARG A 244 15.80 8.03 9.78
C ARG A 244 16.78 7.73 8.66
N TRP A 245 16.33 6.95 7.69
CA TRP A 245 17.00 6.62 6.44
C TRP A 245 15.95 6.18 5.41
N ALA A 246 16.30 6.32 4.14
CA ALA A 246 15.57 5.72 3.03
C ALA A 246 16.58 5.16 2.03
N HIS A 247 16.23 4.05 1.39
CA HIS A 247 17.04 3.40 0.37
C HIS A 247 16.16 3.10 -0.85
N LEU A 248 16.55 3.60 -2.02
CA LEU A 248 15.87 3.32 -3.27
C LEU A 248 16.58 2.19 -4.00
N ASP A 249 15.82 1.17 -4.40
CA ASP A 249 16.40 0.02 -5.10
C ASP A 249 16.86 0.35 -6.52
N VAL A 250 16.17 1.26 -7.21
CA VAL A 250 16.45 1.74 -8.57
C VAL A 250 17.86 2.31 -8.71
N PHE A 251 18.36 2.94 -7.65
CA PHE A 251 19.68 3.55 -7.62
C PHE A 251 20.76 2.62 -7.01
N SER A 252 20.44 1.35 -6.77
CA SER A 252 21.38 0.39 -6.22
C SER A 252 22.59 0.23 -7.16
N GLY A 253 23.80 0.36 -6.60
CA GLY A 253 25.05 0.27 -7.36
C GLY A 253 25.51 1.58 -8.02
N GLN A 254 24.73 2.66 -7.91
CA GLN A 254 25.14 4.00 -8.36
C GLN A 254 25.93 4.77 -7.29
N PRO A 255 26.77 5.74 -7.67
CA PRO A 255 27.37 6.68 -6.71
C PRO A 255 26.27 7.44 -5.95
N THR A 256 26.33 7.44 -4.62
CA THR A 256 25.26 7.98 -3.76
C THR A 256 24.98 9.46 -3.99
N ASN A 257 26.00 10.26 -4.31
CA ASN A 257 25.85 11.67 -4.65
C ASN A 257 25.07 11.87 -5.97
N VAL A 258 25.36 11.06 -6.99
CA VAL A 258 24.69 11.17 -8.30
C VAL A 258 23.22 10.73 -8.20
N ALA A 259 22.97 9.61 -7.53
CA ALA A 259 21.61 9.11 -7.31
C ALA A 259 20.72 10.12 -6.59
N ALA A 260 21.22 10.74 -5.52
CA ALA A 260 20.46 11.75 -4.76
C ALA A 260 20.16 13.02 -5.56
N GLU A 261 21.09 13.46 -6.42
CA GLU A 261 20.87 14.62 -7.29
C GLU A 261 19.85 14.33 -8.40
N ILE A 262 19.95 13.18 -9.06
CA ILE A 262 18.99 12.74 -10.08
C ILE A 262 17.59 12.65 -9.45
N GLU A 263 17.47 11.96 -8.31
CA GLU A 263 16.20 11.83 -7.60
C GLU A 263 15.59 13.20 -7.24
N SER A 264 16.40 14.10 -6.67
CA SER A 264 15.94 15.45 -6.30
C SER A 264 15.44 16.24 -7.51
N ALA A 265 16.13 16.13 -8.65
CA ALA A 265 15.74 16.76 -9.89
C ALA A 265 14.42 16.18 -10.43
N THR A 266 14.30 14.84 -10.49
CA THR A 266 13.07 14.14 -10.92
C THR A 266 11.88 14.50 -10.04
N ILE A 267 12.03 14.49 -8.70
CA ILE A 267 11.00 14.92 -7.74
C ILE A 267 10.57 16.37 -8.03
N SER A 268 11.52 17.25 -8.33
CA SER A 268 11.23 18.66 -8.64
C SER A 268 10.49 18.83 -9.96
N MET A 269 10.85 18.06 -11.00
CA MET A 269 10.19 18.09 -12.31
C MET A 269 8.76 17.55 -12.26
N LEU A 270 8.48 16.62 -11.34
CA LEU A 270 7.13 16.08 -11.11
C LEU A 270 6.27 16.96 -10.18
N GLY A 271 6.66 18.23 -9.96
CA GLY A 271 5.83 19.21 -9.26
C GLY A 271 5.73 19.00 -7.74
N VAL A 272 6.56 18.14 -7.14
CA VAL A 272 6.48 17.87 -5.70
C VAL A 272 6.85 19.13 -4.90
N PRO A 273 6.00 19.59 -3.95
CA PRO A 273 6.27 20.76 -3.15
C PRO A 273 7.55 20.64 -2.32
N THR A 274 8.35 21.71 -2.26
CA THR A 274 9.62 21.76 -1.51
C THR A 274 9.47 21.36 -0.04
N SER A 275 8.31 21.61 0.58
CA SER A 275 8.01 21.26 1.97
C SER A 275 7.95 19.76 2.26
N VAL A 276 7.83 18.91 1.23
CA VAL A 276 7.72 17.46 1.39
C VAL A 276 8.82 16.66 0.69
N ARG A 277 9.65 17.29 -0.16
CA ARG A 277 10.69 16.59 -0.95
C ARG A 277 11.64 15.71 -0.13
N SER A 278 11.99 16.13 1.09
CA SER A 278 12.90 15.37 1.96
C SER A 278 12.32 14.04 2.48
N ARG A 279 11.04 13.77 2.22
CA ARG A 279 10.31 12.56 2.62
C ARG A 279 9.47 12.00 1.48
N THR A 280 9.82 12.35 0.24
CA THR A 280 9.12 11.93 -0.96
C THR A 280 10.11 11.28 -1.91
N TRP A 281 9.67 10.22 -2.58
CA TRP A 281 10.45 9.44 -3.55
C TRP A 281 9.60 9.14 -4.77
N VAL A 282 10.24 9.01 -5.93
CA VAL A 282 9.57 8.65 -7.19
C VAL A 282 9.92 7.20 -7.47
N LEU A 283 8.90 6.33 -7.51
CA LEU A 283 9.09 4.92 -7.80
C LEU A 283 8.71 4.66 -9.25
N PRO A 284 9.67 4.41 -10.17
CA PRO A 284 9.36 3.91 -11.50
C PRO A 284 8.62 2.56 -11.43
N PRO A 285 8.06 2.10 -12.56
CA PRO A 285 7.58 0.73 -12.70
C PRO A 285 8.64 -0.27 -12.24
N GLY A 286 8.23 -1.22 -11.39
CA GLY A 286 9.15 -2.21 -10.78
C GLY A 286 10.03 -1.69 -9.64
N GLY A 287 10.21 -0.36 -9.53
CA GLY A 287 11.06 0.27 -8.52
C GLY A 287 10.48 0.27 -7.11
N GLY A 288 11.30 0.67 -6.15
CA GLY A 288 11.04 0.49 -4.74
C GLY A 288 11.81 1.39 -3.81
N VAL A 289 11.24 1.60 -2.64
CA VAL A 289 11.88 2.29 -1.52
C VAL A 289 11.73 1.49 -0.24
N ASP A 290 12.82 1.42 0.52
CA ASP A 290 12.86 0.89 1.88
C ASP A 290 13.02 2.09 2.83
N ILE A 291 12.12 2.22 3.81
CA ILE A 291 12.04 3.40 4.68
C ILE A 291 12.18 2.98 6.15
N GLY A 292 13.13 3.58 6.87
CA GLY A 292 13.38 3.35 8.29
C GLY A 292 12.80 4.44 9.19
N PHE A 293 11.96 4.05 10.15
CA PHE A 293 11.35 4.96 11.13
C PHE A 293 11.72 4.62 12.57
N THR A 294 11.89 5.64 13.40
CA THR A 294 12.01 5.47 14.87
C THR A 294 10.68 5.74 15.55
N ALA A 295 10.50 5.17 16.75
CA ALA A 295 9.32 5.43 17.59
C ALA A 295 9.12 6.92 17.91
N SER A 296 10.21 7.70 18.02
CA SER A 296 10.15 9.13 18.29
C SER A 296 9.77 9.96 17.07
N SER A 297 10.08 9.48 15.85
CA SER A 297 9.77 10.21 14.61
C SER A 297 8.31 10.06 14.18
N LEU A 298 7.66 8.94 14.49
CA LEU A 298 6.30 8.66 14.05
C LEU A 298 5.23 9.13 15.06
N PRO A 299 4.24 9.92 14.60
CA PRO A 299 2.98 10.09 15.30
C PRO A 299 2.24 8.76 15.58
N VAL A 300 1.26 8.79 16.50
CA VAL A 300 0.48 7.61 16.90
C VAL A 300 -0.18 6.93 15.70
N ILE A 301 -0.78 7.73 14.81
CA ILE A 301 -1.34 7.28 13.54
C ILE A 301 -0.61 8.04 12.45
N SER A 302 0.00 7.30 11.52
CA SER A 302 0.82 7.86 10.46
C SER A 302 0.45 7.20 9.13
N LYS A 303 0.46 7.96 8.03
CA LYS A 303 0.16 7.44 6.70
C LYS A 303 1.30 7.70 5.73
N ILE A 304 1.75 6.65 5.05
CA ILE A 304 2.54 6.80 3.82
C ILE A 304 1.53 6.80 2.67
N THR A 305 1.65 7.76 1.77
CA THR A 305 0.73 7.93 0.63
C THR A 305 1.49 7.79 -0.67
N ALA A 306 0.93 7.04 -1.61
CA ALA A 306 1.37 7.03 -2.99
C ALA A 306 0.37 7.82 -3.85
N THR A 307 0.86 8.53 -4.86
CA THR A 307 0.01 9.23 -5.83
C THR A 307 0.49 8.98 -7.24
N ALA A 308 -0.46 8.94 -8.18
CA ALA A 308 -0.22 8.95 -9.61
C ALA A 308 -0.75 10.25 -10.21
N THR A 309 0.06 10.89 -11.05
CA THR A 309 -0.27 12.05 -11.89
C THR A 309 0.00 11.75 -13.37
N VAL A 310 -0.52 12.57 -14.29
CA VAL A 310 -0.24 12.40 -15.73
C VAL A 310 1.26 12.35 -15.98
N SER A 311 2.02 13.22 -15.31
CA SER A 311 3.47 13.26 -15.38
C SER A 311 4.13 11.96 -14.91
N THR A 312 3.61 11.32 -13.86
CA THR A 312 4.13 10.00 -13.43
C THR A 312 3.77 8.86 -14.38
N VAL A 313 2.64 8.95 -15.11
CA VAL A 313 2.29 7.97 -16.16
C VAL A 313 3.28 8.08 -17.31
N LEU A 314 3.48 9.31 -17.81
CA LEU A 314 4.43 9.60 -18.87
C LEU A 314 5.87 9.19 -18.48
N TYR A 315 6.26 9.47 -17.24
CA TYR A 315 7.53 9.01 -16.68
C TYR A 315 7.63 7.48 -16.69
N GLY A 316 6.58 6.76 -16.27
CA GLY A 316 6.57 5.29 -16.24
C GLY A 316 6.71 4.67 -17.64
N VAL A 317 6.04 5.25 -18.64
CA VAL A 317 6.20 4.85 -20.05
C VAL A 317 7.65 5.02 -20.48
N LEU A 318 8.23 6.20 -20.24
CA LEU A 318 9.61 6.49 -20.61
C LEU A 318 10.59 5.53 -19.91
N TRP A 319 10.40 5.30 -18.61
CA TRP A 319 11.23 4.39 -17.83
C TRP A 319 11.28 2.99 -18.43
N THR A 320 10.12 2.46 -18.79
CA THR A 320 9.99 1.11 -19.34
C THR A 320 10.71 0.97 -20.68
N GLN A 321 10.48 1.93 -21.58
CA GLN A 321 11.09 1.93 -22.91
C GLN A 321 12.61 2.02 -22.83
N LEU A 322 13.13 2.80 -21.87
CA LEU A 322 14.56 2.94 -21.66
C LEU A 322 15.17 1.70 -20.98
N GLY A 323 14.43 1.08 -20.05
CA GLY A 323 14.87 -0.12 -19.32
C GLY A 323 15.18 -1.29 -20.26
N ASP A 324 14.39 -1.48 -21.32
CA ASP A 324 14.60 -2.52 -22.33
C ASP A 324 15.85 -2.29 -23.19
N LEU A 325 16.40 -1.07 -23.19
CA LEU A 325 17.49 -0.65 -24.07
C LEU A 325 18.79 -0.33 -23.34
N VAL A 326 18.73 -0.21 -22.01
CA VAL A 326 19.84 0.24 -21.18
C VAL A 326 20.04 -0.68 -19.98
N ASP A 327 21.01 -1.59 -20.09
CA ASP A 327 21.39 -2.49 -19.00
C ASP A 327 22.17 -1.78 -17.86
N ASP A 328 22.70 -0.57 -18.10
CA ASP A 328 23.52 0.19 -17.15
C ASP A 328 22.63 1.15 -16.34
N PRO A 329 22.42 0.92 -15.02
CA PRO A 329 21.46 1.70 -14.23
C PRO A 329 21.75 3.19 -14.20
N LEU A 330 23.03 3.58 -14.18
CA LEU A 330 23.43 4.98 -14.18
C LEU A 330 23.13 5.65 -15.54
N THR A 331 23.35 4.94 -16.64
CA THR A 331 22.98 5.42 -17.98
C THR A 331 21.46 5.55 -18.09
N LEU A 332 20.70 4.60 -17.54
CA LEU A 332 19.24 4.62 -17.54
C LEU A 332 18.71 5.85 -16.78
N SER A 333 19.14 6.06 -15.53
CA SER A 333 18.76 7.23 -14.72
C SER A 333 19.19 8.56 -15.35
N ALA A 334 20.36 8.60 -15.99
CA ALA A 334 20.83 9.79 -16.71
C ALA A 334 19.96 10.11 -17.93
N MET A 335 19.66 9.11 -18.75
CA MET A 335 18.78 9.27 -19.92
C MET A 335 17.41 9.75 -19.48
N GLU A 336 16.85 9.13 -18.44
CA GLU A 336 15.59 9.53 -17.84
C GLU A 336 15.59 11.01 -17.45
N LEU A 337 16.57 11.45 -16.64
CA LEU A 337 16.67 12.85 -16.22
C LEU A 337 16.74 13.80 -17.43
N GLY A 338 17.59 13.48 -18.42
CA GLY A 338 17.76 14.33 -19.59
C GLY A 338 16.51 14.42 -20.46
N PHE A 339 15.78 13.31 -20.61
CA PHE A 339 14.52 13.30 -21.34
C PHE A 339 13.40 14.02 -20.58
N MET A 340 13.33 13.84 -19.26
CA MET A 340 12.40 14.57 -18.40
C MET A 340 12.65 16.08 -18.50
N ALA A 341 13.90 16.52 -18.35
CA ALA A 341 14.27 17.92 -18.48
C ALA A 341 13.93 18.49 -19.87
N ALA A 342 14.31 17.79 -20.94
CA ALA A 342 14.11 18.25 -22.32
C ALA A 342 12.63 18.32 -22.73
N CYS A 343 11.79 17.40 -22.24
CA CYS A 343 10.43 17.21 -22.75
C CYS A 343 9.30 17.47 -21.78
N PHE A 344 9.56 17.54 -20.46
CA PHE A 344 8.52 17.70 -19.46
C PHE A 344 8.46 19.11 -18.86
N GLY A 345 9.44 19.98 -19.15
CA GLY A 345 9.47 21.36 -18.65
C GLY A 345 8.26 22.24 -19.02
N GLN A 346 7.37 21.79 -19.91
CA GLN A 346 6.13 22.51 -20.29
C GLN A 346 4.83 21.75 -19.97
N ALA A 347 4.87 20.50 -19.49
CA ALA A 347 3.68 19.72 -19.18
C ALA A 347 3.26 19.95 -17.72
N VAL A 348 2.38 20.93 -17.48
CA VAL A 348 1.96 21.33 -16.13
C VAL A 348 0.83 20.43 -15.57
N ASP A 349 1.02 20.10 -14.30
CA ASP A 349 0.19 19.40 -13.32
C ASP A 349 -1.34 19.52 -13.47
N SER A 350 -1.97 18.40 -13.82
CA SER A 350 -3.30 18.06 -13.31
C SER A 350 -3.24 16.66 -12.67
N GLY A 351 -3.61 16.57 -11.39
CA GLY A 351 -3.67 15.29 -10.68
C GLY A 351 -4.69 14.33 -11.30
N LEU A 352 -4.40 13.02 -11.31
CA LEU A 352 -5.23 12.00 -11.96
C LEU A 352 -6.45 11.56 -11.13
N ALA A 353 -6.52 11.91 -9.85
CA ALA A 353 -7.62 11.48 -8.98
C ALA A 353 -8.93 12.19 -9.39
N GLY A 354 -9.90 11.42 -9.91
CA GLY A 354 -11.21 11.92 -10.34
C GLY A 354 -11.33 12.29 -11.82
N MET A 355 -10.47 11.75 -12.69
CA MET A 355 -10.51 12.03 -14.12
C MET A 355 -11.74 11.45 -14.84
N SER A 356 -12.26 12.19 -15.81
CA SER A 356 -13.24 11.72 -16.79
C SER A 356 -12.57 11.07 -18.01
N ASP A 357 -13.29 10.25 -18.78
CA ASP A 357 -12.82 9.61 -20.04
C ASP A 357 -12.23 10.58 -21.09
N SER A 358 -12.55 11.87 -21.00
CA SER A 358 -11.97 12.91 -21.86
C SER A 358 -10.51 13.23 -21.51
N GLN A 359 -10.13 13.06 -20.24
CA GLN A 359 -8.78 13.34 -19.75
C GLN A 359 -7.83 12.14 -19.94
N VAL A 360 -8.36 10.91 -19.94
CA VAL A 360 -7.63 9.71 -20.41
C VAL A 360 -7.21 9.88 -21.87
N ARG A 361 -8.11 10.38 -22.72
CA ARG A 361 -7.79 10.72 -24.12
C ARG A 361 -6.76 11.85 -24.22
N ALA A 362 -6.80 12.85 -23.33
CA ALA A 362 -5.76 13.89 -23.27
C ALA A 362 -4.38 13.31 -22.88
N ALA A 363 -4.32 12.33 -21.98
CA ALA A 363 -3.07 11.61 -21.66
C ALA A 363 -2.56 10.81 -22.88
N ALA A 364 -3.45 10.19 -23.65
CA ALA A 364 -3.12 9.53 -24.92
C ALA A 364 -2.45 10.51 -25.91
N THR A 365 -3.06 11.67 -26.14
CA THR A 365 -2.51 12.72 -27.02
C THR A 365 -1.19 13.30 -26.50
N SER A 366 -1.03 13.39 -25.17
CA SER A 366 0.19 13.88 -24.53
C SER A 366 1.39 12.97 -24.80
N MET A 367 1.20 11.65 -24.90
CA MET A 367 2.31 10.74 -25.22
C MET A 367 2.80 10.88 -26.65
N THR A 368 1.94 11.18 -27.62
CA THR A 368 2.37 11.49 -28.99
C THR A 368 3.24 12.76 -29.01
N ALA A 369 2.86 13.77 -28.22
CA ALA A 369 3.66 14.99 -28.07
C ALA A 369 5.01 14.71 -27.40
N VAL A 370 5.05 13.84 -26.38
CA VAL A 370 6.30 13.39 -25.76
C VAL A 370 7.15 12.61 -26.75
N GLY A 371 6.59 11.66 -27.50
CA GLY A 371 7.31 10.92 -28.55
C GLY A 371 7.92 11.84 -29.62
N MET A 372 7.15 12.83 -30.08
CA MET A 372 7.65 13.86 -31.01
C MET A 372 8.73 14.74 -30.36
N CYS A 373 8.57 15.14 -29.10
CA CYS A 373 9.59 15.88 -28.38
C CYS A 373 10.88 15.07 -28.26
N LEU A 374 10.80 13.79 -27.88
CA LEU A 374 11.96 12.91 -27.77
C LEU A 374 12.69 12.77 -29.12
N ALA A 375 11.95 12.73 -30.22
CA ALA A 375 12.54 12.73 -31.55
C ALA A 375 13.24 14.06 -31.91
N GLN A 376 12.68 15.20 -31.49
CA GLN A 376 13.19 16.53 -31.85
C GLN A 376 14.28 17.08 -30.91
N LYS A 377 14.20 16.75 -29.62
CA LYS A 377 15.02 17.35 -28.54
C LYS A 377 16.18 16.48 -28.07
N ALA A 378 16.40 15.35 -28.70
CA ALA A 378 17.48 14.46 -28.30
C ALA A 378 18.91 15.02 -28.34
N PRO A 379 19.29 15.92 -29.28
CA PRO A 379 20.62 16.55 -29.22
C PRO A 379 20.83 17.34 -27.91
N ASP A 380 19.74 17.80 -27.29
CA ASP A 380 19.76 18.63 -26.08
C ASP A 380 19.87 17.79 -24.80
N VAL A 381 19.58 16.47 -24.83
CA VAL A 381 19.49 15.59 -23.64
C VAL A 381 20.76 15.60 -22.79
N VAL A 382 21.94 15.55 -23.41
CA VAL A 382 23.21 15.60 -22.67
C VAL A 382 23.44 16.98 -22.03
N GLY A 383 23.00 18.05 -22.71
CA GLY A 383 23.06 19.41 -22.17
C GLY A 383 22.11 19.60 -20.99
N GLU A 384 20.91 19.03 -21.06
CA GLU A 384 19.93 19.07 -19.99
C GLU A 384 20.40 18.28 -18.75
N ILE A 385 21.02 17.10 -18.93
CA ILE A 385 21.64 16.35 -17.83
C ILE A 385 22.69 17.23 -17.12
N ALA A 386 23.54 17.92 -17.89
CA ALA A 386 24.57 18.79 -17.34
C ALA A 386 23.98 20.00 -16.59
N GLY A 387 22.84 20.53 -17.05
CA GLY A 387 22.17 21.66 -16.41
C GLY A 387 21.50 21.35 -15.07
N HIS A 388 21.20 20.06 -14.82
CA HIS A 388 20.49 19.61 -13.62
C HIS A 388 21.35 18.90 -12.58
N LEU A 389 22.62 18.63 -12.90
CA LEU A 389 23.56 17.99 -12.00
C LEU A 389 24.69 18.94 -11.60
N SER A 390 25.28 18.71 -10.43
CA SER A 390 26.50 19.39 -10.03
C SER A 390 27.67 19.03 -10.96
N GLU A 391 28.65 19.92 -11.08
CA GLU A 391 29.86 19.68 -11.89
C GLU A 391 30.57 18.38 -11.47
N GLN A 392 30.64 18.10 -10.17
CA GLN A 392 31.22 16.88 -9.63
C GLN A 392 30.43 15.62 -10.04
N ALA A 393 29.09 15.65 -9.95
CA ALA A 393 28.24 14.54 -10.37
C ALA A 393 28.34 14.31 -11.89
N PHE A 394 28.36 15.38 -12.67
CA PHE A 394 28.49 15.34 -14.11
C PHE A 394 29.86 14.83 -14.57
N GLU A 395 30.96 15.28 -13.97
CA GLU A 395 32.31 14.76 -14.24
C GLU A 395 32.42 13.26 -13.95
N GLN A 396 31.81 12.79 -12.85
CA GLN A 396 31.76 11.36 -12.54
C GLN A 396 31.02 10.56 -13.62
N MET A 397 29.96 11.11 -14.21
CA MET A 397 29.26 10.50 -15.34
C MET A 397 30.10 10.53 -16.62
N GLN A 398 30.80 11.64 -16.90
CA GLN A 398 31.70 11.73 -18.05
C GLN A 398 32.84 10.71 -17.98
N ASN A 399 33.44 10.53 -16.81
CA ASN A 399 34.49 9.54 -16.58
C ASN A 399 34.02 8.10 -16.87
N ARG A 400 32.72 7.83 -16.77
CA ARG A 400 32.08 6.55 -17.12
C ARG A 400 31.60 6.47 -18.57
N LYS A 401 31.94 7.47 -19.39
CA LYS A 401 31.52 7.61 -20.80
C LYS A 401 30.00 7.59 -20.99
N ILE A 402 29.24 8.09 -20.02
CA ILE A 402 27.77 8.06 -20.06
C ILE A 402 27.24 8.82 -21.27
N ALA A 403 27.77 10.02 -21.58
CA ALA A 403 27.34 10.80 -22.75
C ALA A 403 27.49 10.02 -24.09
N GLU A 404 28.57 9.25 -24.23
CA GLU A 404 28.80 8.39 -25.41
C GLU A 404 27.81 7.21 -25.46
N LYS A 405 27.52 6.60 -24.30
CA LYS A 405 26.51 5.53 -24.18
C LYS A 405 25.12 6.08 -24.51
N VAL A 406 24.74 7.22 -23.94
CA VAL A 406 23.47 7.92 -24.20
C VAL A 406 23.30 8.18 -25.71
N GLY A 407 24.31 8.75 -26.36
CA GLY A 407 24.27 9.01 -27.81
C GLY A 407 24.14 7.74 -28.66
N ARG A 408 24.82 6.65 -28.29
CA ARG A 408 24.71 5.36 -29.00
C ARG A 408 23.37 4.67 -28.78
N THR A 409 22.86 4.66 -27.57
CA THR A 409 21.55 4.08 -27.24
C THR A 409 20.43 4.85 -27.92
N TYR A 410 20.51 6.18 -27.94
CA TYR A 410 19.52 7.03 -28.60
C TYR A 410 19.34 6.70 -30.09
N ALA A 411 20.43 6.47 -30.83
CA ALA A 411 20.34 6.09 -32.25
C ALA A 411 19.58 4.75 -32.48
N ARG A 412 19.55 3.87 -31.47
CA ARG A 412 18.78 2.61 -31.48
C ARG A 412 17.33 2.81 -31.00
N TYR A 413 17.10 3.82 -30.16
CA TYR A 413 15.82 4.13 -29.55
C TYR A 413 14.81 4.74 -30.53
N LEU A 414 15.25 5.61 -31.45
CA LEU A 414 14.37 6.34 -32.37
C LEU A 414 13.36 5.46 -33.14
N PRO A 415 13.75 4.33 -33.74
CA PRO A 415 12.81 3.45 -34.46
C PRO A 415 11.94 2.58 -33.54
N LEU A 416 12.25 2.48 -32.24
CA LEU A 416 11.56 1.62 -31.27
C LEU A 416 10.47 2.34 -30.47
N LEU A 417 10.26 3.65 -30.68
CA LEU A 417 9.12 4.41 -30.15
C LEU A 417 7.74 3.95 -30.70
N ASN A 418 7.63 2.71 -31.15
CA ASN A 418 6.46 2.16 -31.83
C ASN A 418 5.42 1.65 -30.81
N THR A 419 4.48 2.55 -30.49
CA THR A 419 3.01 2.40 -30.25
C THR A 419 2.42 1.28 -29.39
N VAL A 420 2.90 0.03 -29.40
CA VAL A 420 2.21 -1.10 -28.73
C VAL A 420 2.34 -1.04 -27.20
N THR A 421 3.54 -0.76 -26.68
CA THR A 421 3.80 -0.67 -25.23
C THR A 421 3.10 0.53 -24.59
N THR A 422 2.95 1.63 -25.32
CA THR A 422 2.28 2.84 -24.86
C THR A 422 0.80 2.60 -24.56
N GLY A 423 0.09 1.87 -25.43
CA GLY A 423 -1.35 1.57 -25.24
C GLY A 423 -1.62 0.72 -23.99
N LEU A 424 -0.73 -0.26 -23.71
CA LEU A 424 -0.84 -1.13 -22.53
C LEU A 424 -0.58 -0.38 -21.22
N VAL A 425 0.43 0.50 -21.19
CA VAL A 425 0.70 1.33 -20.00
C VAL A 425 -0.46 2.30 -19.72
N VAL A 426 -1.11 2.84 -20.75
CA VAL A 426 -2.33 3.65 -20.58
C VAL A 426 -3.48 2.84 -20.00
N ALA A 427 -3.70 1.63 -20.48
CA ALA A 427 -4.74 0.76 -19.92
C ALA A 427 -4.48 0.46 -18.44
N ASP A 428 -3.23 0.14 -18.06
CA ASP A 428 -2.85 -0.06 -16.65
C ASP A 428 -2.97 1.24 -15.84
N ALA A 429 -2.65 2.40 -16.43
CA ALA A 429 -2.86 3.71 -15.82
C ALA A 429 -4.34 3.95 -15.51
N VAL A 430 -5.24 3.69 -16.47
CA VAL A 430 -6.70 3.84 -16.32
C VAL A 430 -7.24 2.89 -15.24
N ALA A 431 -6.81 1.63 -15.25
CA ALA A 431 -7.19 0.68 -14.21
C ALA A 431 -6.69 1.11 -12.81
N SER A 432 -5.49 1.70 -12.75
CA SER A 432 -4.87 2.15 -11.51
C SER A 432 -5.54 3.39 -10.92
N VAL A 433 -5.90 4.38 -11.73
CA VAL A 433 -6.56 5.61 -11.25
C VAL A 433 -7.98 5.36 -10.75
N ASN A 434 -8.63 4.29 -11.20
CA ASN A 434 -9.96 3.88 -10.75
C ASN A 434 -9.96 3.19 -9.38
N LEU A 435 -8.79 2.93 -8.78
CA LEU A 435 -8.71 2.38 -7.44
C LEU A 435 -9.10 3.43 -6.38
N GLY A 436 -9.85 3.00 -5.36
CA GLY A 436 -10.19 3.87 -4.23
C GLY A 436 -8.94 4.35 -3.48
N ALA A 437 -9.03 5.52 -2.84
CA ALA A 437 -7.91 6.17 -2.15
C ALA A 437 -7.17 5.26 -1.17
N GLY A 438 -7.89 4.34 -0.48
CA GLY A 438 -7.27 3.38 0.44
C GLY A 438 -6.30 2.39 -0.19
N ALA A 439 -6.37 2.14 -1.51
CA ALA A 439 -5.40 1.29 -2.22
C ALA A 439 -4.01 1.94 -2.31
N TRP A 440 -3.93 3.27 -2.15
CA TRP A 440 -2.74 4.08 -2.27
C TRP A 440 -2.17 4.55 -0.91
N GLU A 441 -2.71 4.00 0.19
CA GLU A 441 -2.31 4.36 1.55
C GLU A 441 -1.71 3.16 2.30
N ILE A 442 -0.69 3.44 3.10
CA ILE A 442 -0.14 2.50 4.10
C ILE A 442 -0.28 3.19 5.46
N SER A 443 -1.15 2.66 6.31
CA SER A 443 -1.37 3.17 7.65
C SER A 443 -0.45 2.46 8.65
N LEU A 444 0.32 3.25 9.40
CA LEU A 444 1.20 2.81 10.46
C LEU A 444 0.64 3.25 11.82
N PHE A 445 0.64 2.33 12.77
CA PHE A 445 0.12 2.56 14.11
C PHE A 445 1.23 2.33 15.14
N LYS A 446 1.53 3.35 15.94
CA LYS A 446 2.44 3.21 17.07
C LYS A 446 1.66 2.70 18.27
N LYS A 447 2.15 1.66 18.92
CA LYS A 447 1.62 1.18 20.19
C LYS A 447 1.63 2.31 21.20
N ILE A 448 0.49 2.50 21.84
CA ILE A 448 0.37 3.44 22.94
C ILE A 448 0.94 2.75 24.17
N ASP A 449 2.05 3.27 24.67
CA ASP A 449 2.63 2.82 25.94
C ASP A 449 1.59 3.01 27.05
N PRO A 450 1.28 1.98 27.86
CA PRO A 450 0.48 2.13 29.07
C PRO A 450 0.87 3.37 29.89
N GLU A 451 2.17 3.68 30.01
CA GLU A 451 2.66 4.85 30.75
C GLU A 451 2.18 6.17 30.16
N TYR A 452 2.13 6.30 28.83
CA TYR A 452 1.57 7.48 28.19
C TYR A 452 0.07 7.61 28.50
N SER A 453 -0.68 6.52 28.39
CA SER A 453 -2.12 6.54 28.66
C SER A 453 -2.46 6.86 30.11
N LEU A 454 -1.68 6.34 31.06
CA LEU A 454 -1.79 6.67 32.48
C LEU A 454 -1.55 8.18 32.70
N ASN A 455 -0.41 8.68 32.19
CA ASN A 455 -0.03 10.08 32.35
C ASN A 455 -0.99 11.06 31.65
N ALA A 456 -1.49 10.70 30.48
CA ALA A 456 -2.47 11.50 29.75
C ALA A 456 -3.87 11.50 30.39
N ALA A 457 -4.16 10.54 31.28
CA ALA A 457 -5.44 10.46 31.99
C ALA A 457 -5.40 11.19 33.32
N CYS A 458 -4.36 10.92 34.12
CA CYS A 458 -4.27 11.42 35.48
C CYS A 458 -3.19 12.49 35.67
N GLY A 459 -2.38 12.84 34.67
CA GLY A 459 -1.13 13.58 34.89
C GLY A 459 -0.03 12.65 35.42
N ARG A 460 1.05 13.22 35.96
CA ARG A 460 2.17 12.43 36.49
C ARG A 460 1.68 11.40 37.51
N ILE A 461 1.98 10.13 37.27
CA ILE A 461 1.70 9.02 38.19
C ILE A 461 2.81 8.92 39.26
N ASP A 462 2.41 8.75 40.52
CA ASP A 462 3.30 8.66 41.68
C ASP A 462 3.59 7.21 42.10
N ASP A 463 2.61 6.32 41.95
CA ASP A 463 2.78 4.87 42.16
C ASP A 463 2.01 4.08 41.09
N ARG A 464 2.52 2.92 40.71
CA ARG A 464 1.89 2.06 39.72
C ARG A 464 2.10 0.59 40.04
N ARG A 465 1.09 -0.23 39.72
CA ARG A 465 1.14 -1.69 39.84
C ARG A 465 0.62 -2.34 38.56
N THR A 466 1.32 -3.38 38.14
CA THR A 466 0.86 -4.28 37.10
C THR A 466 0.20 -5.48 37.77
N VAL A 467 -1.04 -5.79 37.38
CA VAL A 467 -1.85 -6.86 37.95
C VAL A 467 -2.43 -7.73 36.83
N ASP A 468 -2.72 -8.98 37.16
CA ASP A 468 -3.41 -9.90 36.26
C ASP A 468 -4.92 -9.70 36.38
N HIS A 469 -5.54 -9.26 35.29
CA HIS A 469 -6.98 -9.06 35.20
C HIS A 469 -7.65 -10.29 34.57
N PRO A 470 -8.66 -10.91 35.21
CA PRO A 470 -9.20 -12.21 34.82
C PRO A 470 -9.65 -12.33 33.35
N SER A 471 -10.21 -11.26 32.77
CA SER A 471 -10.68 -11.26 31.37
C SER A 471 -9.76 -10.55 30.36
N LEU A 472 -8.82 -9.72 30.83
CA LEU A 472 -8.06 -8.80 29.95
C LEU A 472 -6.55 -9.10 29.98
N GLY A 473 -6.12 -10.05 30.81
CA GLY A 473 -4.71 -10.34 31.04
C GLY A 473 -4.05 -9.19 31.81
N THR A 474 -2.82 -8.85 31.46
CA THR A 474 -2.04 -7.85 32.18
C THR A 474 -2.62 -6.44 32.04
N VAL A 475 -2.87 -5.80 33.19
CA VAL A 475 -3.37 -4.42 33.31
C VAL A 475 -2.43 -3.62 34.20
N THR A 476 -2.21 -2.34 33.87
CA THR A 476 -1.44 -1.42 34.72
C THR A 476 -2.36 -0.40 35.36
N ILE A 477 -2.24 -0.24 36.68
CA ILE A 477 -3.00 0.72 37.48
C ILE A 477 -2.02 1.76 38.00
N GLY A 478 -2.33 3.03 37.79
CA GLY A 478 -1.56 4.17 38.26
C GLY A 478 -2.35 4.99 39.27
N LEU A 479 -1.65 5.48 40.29
CA LEU A 479 -2.14 6.40 41.29
C LEU A 479 -1.39 7.72 41.15
N ARG A 480 -2.12 8.82 41.02
CA ARG A 480 -1.61 10.17 41.27
C ARG A 480 -2.12 10.64 42.62
N ARG A 481 -1.21 11.06 43.49
CA ARG A 481 -1.51 11.65 44.79
C ARG A 481 -1.95 13.11 44.63
N GLY A 482 -2.73 13.59 45.58
CA GLY A 482 -3.17 14.97 45.60
C GLY A 482 -2.02 15.91 45.96
N GLU A 483 -2.19 17.20 45.68
CA GLU A 483 -1.33 18.21 46.28
C GLU A 483 -1.53 18.25 47.81
N ASN A 484 -0.52 18.68 48.56
CA ASN A 484 -0.59 18.85 50.02
C ASN A 484 -1.53 20.00 50.41
N SER A 485 -2.83 19.82 50.21
CA SER A 485 -3.88 20.76 50.57
C SER A 485 -5.11 20.04 51.10
N LEU A 486 -5.97 20.77 51.84
CA LEU A 486 -7.26 20.26 52.34
C LEU A 486 -8.26 19.92 51.22
N ALA A 487 -7.95 20.29 49.97
CA ALA A 487 -8.75 20.01 48.79
C ALA A 487 -7.95 19.24 47.72
N GLY A 488 -6.95 18.45 48.14
CA GLY A 488 -6.12 17.68 47.22
C GLY A 488 -6.96 16.70 46.39
N GLU A 489 -6.78 16.72 45.07
CA GLU A 489 -7.39 15.77 44.15
C GLU A 489 -6.36 14.76 43.68
N GLY A 490 -6.54 13.51 44.08
CA GLY A 490 -5.84 12.34 43.56
C GLY A 490 -6.58 11.74 42.37
N CYS A 491 -5.94 10.78 41.72
CA CYS A 491 -6.49 10.11 40.54
C CYS A 491 -6.05 8.65 40.49
N ILE A 492 -7.01 7.77 40.20
CA ILE A 492 -6.81 6.35 39.97
C ILE A 492 -7.08 6.12 38.48
N VAL A 493 -6.15 5.48 37.77
CA VAL A 493 -6.34 5.10 36.38
C VAL A 493 -5.92 3.65 36.18
N ALA A 494 -6.71 2.91 35.41
CA ALA A 494 -6.33 1.58 34.94
C ALA A 494 -6.29 1.56 33.42
N VAL A 495 -5.25 0.93 32.86
CA VAL A 495 -5.09 0.75 31.40
C VAL A 495 -4.71 -0.69 31.08
N ASP A 496 -5.21 -1.22 29.97
CA ASP A 496 -4.77 -2.53 29.49
C ASP A 496 -3.34 -2.48 28.93
N SER A 497 -2.82 -3.65 28.55
CA SER A 497 -1.48 -3.79 27.93
C SER A 497 -1.29 -3.03 26.61
N LYS A 498 -2.38 -2.56 25.98
CA LYS A 498 -2.38 -1.74 24.75
C LYS A 498 -2.58 -0.25 25.04
N GLY A 499 -2.63 0.14 26.32
CA GLY A 499 -2.87 1.51 26.75
C GLY A 499 -4.33 1.96 26.66
N LYS A 500 -5.29 1.07 26.43
CA LYS A 500 -6.72 1.42 26.47
C LYS A 500 -7.12 1.70 27.91
N ARG A 501 -7.79 2.84 28.15
CA ARG A 501 -8.32 3.20 29.47
C ARG A 501 -9.47 2.27 29.85
N LEU A 502 -9.36 1.67 31.03
CA LEU A 502 -10.35 0.78 31.63
C LEU A 502 -11.12 1.48 32.76
N LEU A 503 -10.45 2.39 33.47
CA LEU A 503 -11.02 3.19 34.55
C LEU A 503 -10.23 4.51 34.64
N VAL A 504 -10.91 5.62 34.91
CA VAL A 504 -10.31 6.88 35.40
C VAL A 504 -11.22 7.43 36.48
N GLN A 505 -10.69 7.58 37.68
CA GLN A 505 -11.45 8.02 38.85
C GLN A 505 -10.69 9.12 39.60
N THR A 506 -11.28 10.29 39.72
CA THR A 506 -10.78 11.34 40.62
C THR A 506 -11.23 11.03 42.05
N VAL A 507 -10.33 11.23 43.01
CA VAL A 507 -10.57 10.94 44.44
C VAL A 507 -10.07 12.11 45.28
N SER A 508 -10.83 12.55 46.28
CA SER A 508 -10.32 13.55 47.23
C SER A 508 -9.34 12.88 48.20
N VAL A 509 -8.13 13.42 48.29
CA VAL A 509 -7.04 12.86 49.10
C VAL A 509 -6.28 13.98 49.78
N TYR A 510 -5.92 13.77 51.03
CA TYR A 510 -5.15 14.72 51.81
C TYR A 510 -3.66 14.38 51.71
N GLY A 511 -2.92 15.24 51.02
CA GLY A 511 -1.50 15.04 50.74
C GLY A 511 -1.24 13.72 50.01
N ASN A 512 -0.35 12.90 50.58
CA ASN A 512 0.12 11.66 49.94
C ASN A 512 -0.70 10.41 50.28
N ALA A 513 -1.84 10.54 50.96
CA ALA A 513 -2.63 9.41 51.45
C ALA A 513 -3.49 8.77 50.34
N LEU A 514 -2.81 8.19 49.35
CA LEU A 514 -3.38 7.36 48.30
C LEU A 514 -2.34 6.33 47.88
N ASP A 515 -2.56 5.07 48.27
CA ASP A 515 -1.59 3.99 48.13
C ASP A 515 -2.30 2.66 47.82
N PHE A 516 -1.59 1.74 47.18
CA PHE A 516 -2.05 0.35 47.07
C PHE A 516 -1.91 -0.36 48.42
N ALA A 517 -2.82 -1.28 48.71
CA ALA A 517 -2.56 -2.29 49.74
C ALA A 517 -1.34 -3.14 49.37
N ASP A 518 -0.76 -3.84 50.34
CA ASP A 518 0.34 -4.78 50.12
C ASP A 518 -0.03 -6.18 50.63
N PRO A 519 -0.21 -7.18 49.74
CA PRO A 519 -0.22 -7.06 48.27
C PRO A 519 -1.39 -6.22 47.70
N ALA A 520 -1.23 -5.68 46.49
CA ALA A 520 -2.26 -4.86 45.85
C ALA A 520 -3.54 -5.64 45.49
N THR A 521 -3.43 -6.97 45.39
CA THR A 521 -4.52 -7.89 45.05
C THR A 521 -4.50 -9.08 46.01
N ASP A 522 -5.62 -9.79 46.10
CA ASP A 522 -5.77 -11.02 46.87
C ASP A 522 -6.34 -12.15 45.98
N THR A 523 -6.73 -13.28 46.58
CA THR A 523 -7.34 -14.40 45.84
C THR A 523 -8.72 -14.10 45.24
N THR A 524 -9.31 -12.93 45.51
CA THR A 524 -10.53 -12.45 44.83
C THR A 524 -10.22 -11.69 43.54
N GLU A 525 -8.94 -11.44 43.24
CA GLU A 525 -8.45 -10.68 42.07
C GLU A 525 -8.90 -9.22 42.04
N ASN A 526 -9.53 -8.74 43.11
CA ASN A 526 -9.83 -7.33 43.33
C ASN A 526 -8.54 -6.57 43.65
N VAL A 527 -8.49 -5.29 43.27
CA VAL A 527 -7.38 -4.39 43.61
C VAL A 527 -7.78 -3.49 44.77
N PHE A 528 -6.94 -3.41 45.80
CA PHE A 528 -7.22 -2.66 47.02
C PHE A 528 -6.36 -1.40 47.08
N ILE A 529 -7.01 -0.26 47.28
CA ILE A 529 -6.39 1.05 47.36
C ILE A 529 -6.83 1.69 48.68
N THR A 530 -5.89 2.13 49.50
CA THR A 530 -6.18 2.89 50.71
C THR A 530 -6.10 4.39 50.41
N TYR A 531 -7.01 5.17 50.98
CA TYR A 531 -7.02 6.62 50.80
C TYR A 531 -7.39 7.34 52.09
N ASN A 532 -7.02 8.61 52.25
CA ASN A 532 -7.52 9.47 53.32
C ASN A 532 -7.92 10.84 52.75
N PRO A 533 -9.21 11.24 52.80
CA PRO A 533 -9.67 12.52 52.28
C PRO A 533 -9.47 13.69 53.26
N GLY A 534 -8.88 13.47 54.44
CA GLY A 534 -8.49 14.51 55.41
C GLY A 534 -8.87 14.25 56.87
N ARG A 535 -9.66 13.20 57.15
CA ARG A 535 -10.12 12.90 58.53
C ARG A 535 -9.94 11.44 58.92
N TYR A 536 -10.54 10.52 58.17
CA TYR A 536 -10.42 9.08 58.43
C TYR A 536 -9.96 8.36 57.18
N ASP A 537 -9.23 7.27 57.36
CA ASP A 537 -8.84 6.40 56.25
C ASP A 537 -10.07 5.71 55.64
N GLY A 538 -9.93 5.32 54.39
CA GLY A 538 -10.90 4.53 53.66
C GLY A 538 -10.22 3.56 52.70
N VAL A 539 -11.04 2.68 52.13
CA VAL A 539 -10.61 1.62 51.22
C VAL A 539 -11.44 1.70 49.94
N ILE A 540 -10.78 1.71 48.80
CA ILE A 540 -11.39 1.56 47.47
C ILE A 540 -11.03 0.17 46.95
N THR A 541 -12.02 -0.54 46.42
CA THR A 541 -11.85 -1.84 45.80
C THR A 541 -12.16 -1.74 44.31
N LEU A 542 -11.19 -2.02 43.44
CA LEU A 542 -11.46 -2.11 42.01
C LEU A 542 -11.82 -3.57 41.69
N VAL A 543 -13.10 -3.78 41.38
CA VAL A 543 -13.65 -5.10 41.05
C VAL A 543 -13.55 -5.34 39.55
N PRO A 544 -12.87 -6.40 39.08
CA PRO A 544 -12.72 -6.65 37.65
C PRO A 544 -14.07 -7.03 37.00
N THR A 545 -14.24 -6.61 35.75
CA THR A 545 -15.38 -6.91 34.87
C THR A 545 -14.87 -7.31 33.50
N ALA A 546 -15.69 -7.91 32.63
CA ALA A 546 -15.24 -8.36 31.32
C ALA A 546 -14.56 -7.27 30.44
N THR A 547 -14.85 -5.98 30.70
CA THR A 547 -14.37 -4.85 29.89
C THR A 547 -13.49 -3.85 30.64
N GLY A 548 -13.20 -4.07 31.93
CA GLY A 548 -12.46 -3.14 32.77
C GLY A 548 -12.79 -3.33 34.25
N TYR A 549 -13.02 -2.26 35.00
CA TYR A 549 -13.40 -2.34 36.41
C TYR A 549 -14.83 -1.83 36.64
N ALA A 550 -15.50 -2.37 37.66
CA ALA A 550 -16.80 -1.90 38.09
C ALA A 550 -16.72 -0.45 38.59
N ASP A 551 -17.79 0.30 38.40
CA ASP A 551 -17.94 1.65 38.95
C ASP A 551 -17.87 1.58 40.47
N ILE A 552 -16.96 2.35 41.07
CA ILE A 552 -16.81 2.38 42.53
C ILE A 552 -18.00 3.02 43.23
N GLY A 553 -18.89 3.71 42.50
CA GLY A 553 -20.12 4.31 42.98
C GLY A 553 -19.97 5.78 43.40
N TRP A 554 -18.83 6.41 43.11
CA TRP A 554 -18.66 7.86 43.28
C TRP A 554 -18.90 8.58 41.96
N GLU A 555 -19.82 9.54 41.97
CA GLU A 555 -19.93 10.49 40.88
C GLU A 555 -18.68 11.38 40.80
N LYS A 556 -18.44 11.98 39.63
CA LYS A 556 -17.32 12.91 39.44
C LYS A 556 -17.46 14.11 40.40
N GLY A 557 -16.54 14.23 41.36
CA GLY A 557 -16.60 15.25 42.41
C GLY A 557 -17.47 14.87 43.61
N GLY A 558 -17.86 13.60 43.73
CA GLY A 558 -18.57 13.07 44.89
C GLY A 558 -17.78 13.23 46.19
N LEU A 559 -18.50 13.33 47.31
CA LEU A 559 -17.89 13.50 48.63
C LEU A 559 -17.17 12.20 49.03
N ALA A 560 -15.82 12.23 49.07
CA ALA A 560 -14.97 11.10 49.47
C ALA A 560 -15.16 10.64 50.95
N TYR A 561 -16.10 11.27 51.65
CA TYR A 561 -16.56 10.96 53.01
C TYR A 561 -17.78 10.01 53.03
N GLN A 562 -18.13 9.41 51.88
CA GLN A 562 -19.27 8.49 51.75
C GLN A 562 -18.82 7.09 51.32
N SER A 563 -19.29 6.09 52.06
CA SER A 563 -19.20 4.69 51.64
C SER A 563 -20.24 4.38 50.55
N THR A 564 -19.82 3.68 49.51
CA THR A 564 -20.59 3.28 48.33
C THR A 564 -20.50 1.77 48.12
N THR A 565 -20.77 1.30 46.89
CA THR A 565 -20.68 -0.12 46.54
C THR A 565 -19.26 -0.67 46.66
N HIS A 566 -18.24 0.09 46.26
CA HIS A 566 -16.83 -0.36 46.27
C HIS A 566 -15.84 0.69 46.81
N ALA A 567 -16.32 1.77 47.42
CA ALA A 567 -15.50 2.66 48.24
C ALA A 567 -16.06 2.68 49.66
N TYR A 568 -15.20 2.58 50.67
CA TYR A 568 -15.59 2.45 52.07
C TYR A 568 -14.85 3.53 52.86
N TYR A 569 -15.60 4.47 53.41
CA TYR A 569 -15.06 5.54 54.24
C TYR A 569 -15.09 5.15 55.72
N PHE A 570 -14.14 5.70 56.49
CA PHE A 570 -13.88 5.31 57.88
C PHE A 570 -13.69 3.79 57.97
N ALA A 571 -12.74 3.30 57.19
CA ALA A 571 -12.48 1.88 57.00
C ALA A 571 -10.99 1.60 56.82
N GLU A 572 -10.57 0.41 57.23
CA GLU A 572 -9.23 -0.12 57.03
C GLU A 572 -9.27 -1.49 56.35
N VAL A 573 -8.26 -1.77 55.52
CA VAL A 573 -8.10 -3.08 54.89
C VAL A 573 -7.44 -4.04 55.90
N VAL A 574 -7.98 -5.26 56.04
CA VAL A 574 -7.50 -6.27 56.99
C VAL A 574 -7.13 -7.54 56.24
N GLY A 575 -5.87 -7.98 56.33
CA GLY A 575 -5.39 -9.22 55.72
C GLY A 575 -4.26 -9.00 54.70
N PRO A 576 -4.11 -9.88 53.69
CA PRO A 576 -4.96 -11.04 53.42
C PRO A 576 -4.90 -12.06 54.58
N GLY A 577 -6.01 -12.71 54.90
CA GLY A 577 -6.06 -13.76 55.93
C GLY A 577 -5.38 -15.05 55.48
N SER A 578 -5.51 -16.11 56.30
CA SER A 578 -5.03 -17.46 55.92
C SER A 578 -5.78 -18.06 54.73
N ASP A 579 -6.94 -17.52 54.39
CA ASP A 579 -7.72 -17.83 53.18
C ASP A 579 -7.25 -17.04 51.95
N GLY A 580 -6.21 -16.20 52.10
CA GLY A 580 -5.68 -15.36 51.03
C GLY A 580 -6.65 -14.26 50.60
N ARG A 581 -7.61 -13.87 51.44
CA ARG A 581 -8.58 -12.80 51.14
C ARG A 581 -8.45 -11.64 52.11
N TYR A 582 -8.59 -10.42 51.60
CA TYR A 582 -8.81 -9.24 52.42
C TYR A 582 -10.23 -9.21 52.97
N ALA A 583 -10.38 -8.58 54.13
CA ALA A 583 -11.64 -8.10 54.68
C ALA A 583 -11.56 -6.58 54.83
N ILE A 584 -12.72 -5.92 54.91
CA ILE A 584 -12.78 -4.47 55.13
C ILE A 584 -13.38 -4.23 56.51
N LYS A 585 -12.59 -3.64 57.41
CA LYS A 585 -13.07 -3.26 58.74
C LYS A 585 -13.56 -1.83 58.70
N THR A 586 -14.86 -1.65 58.85
CA THR A 586 -15.50 -0.33 58.89
C THR A 586 -15.76 0.09 60.33
N PHE A 587 -15.67 1.38 60.59
CA PHE A 587 -15.93 2.01 61.87
C PHE A 587 -17.18 2.89 61.78
N ASP A 588 -17.95 2.92 62.87
CA ASP A 588 -19.13 3.79 62.99
C ASP A 588 -19.14 4.42 64.38
N ASN A 589 -19.25 5.74 64.46
CA ASN A 589 -19.28 6.47 65.72
C ASN A 589 -20.70 7.02 65.94
N ASN A 590 -21.35 6.60 67.02
CA ASN A 590 -22.71 7.04 67.33
C ASN A 590 -22.82 8.53 67.71
N CYS A 591 -21.68 9.21 67.95
CA CYS A 591 -21.59 10.62 68.32
C CYS A 591 -22.46 11.03 69.51
N GLU A 592 -22.67 10.13 70.48
CA GLU A 592 -23.49 10.41 71.66
C GLU A 592 -22.62 10.41 72.93
N PRO A 593 -22.53 11.54 73.67
CA PRO A 593 -23.26 12.81 73.49
C PRO A 593 -22.70 13.72 72.39
N ASP A 594 -21.46 13.49 71.95
CA ASP A 594 -20.85 14.17 70.82
C ASP A 594 -19.86 13.23 70.08
N CYS A 595 -19.35 13.64 68.92
CA CYS A 595 -18.44 12.80 68.14
C CYS A 595 -17.06 12.58 68.79
N ALA A 596 -16.67 13.35 69.81
CA ALA A 596 -15.42 13.13 70.55
C ALA A 596 -15.62 12.14 71.71
N GLY A 597 -16.80 12.10 72.33
CA GLY A 597 -17.17 11.20 73.42
C GLY A 597 -17.98 9.97 73.01
N GLY A 598 -18.39 9.87 71.74
CA GLY A 598 -19.20 8.78 71.21
C GLY A 598 -18.50 7.42 71.21
N THR A 599 -19.30 6.36 71.19
CA THR A 599 -18.83 4.97 71.10
C THR A 599 -18.58 4.59 69.65
N VAL A 600 -17.34 4.17 69.35
CA VAL A 600 -16.98 3.61 68.04
C VAL A 600 -17.28 2.12 68.02
N THR A 601 -18.17 1.71 67.11
CA THR A 601 -18.43 0.30 66.79
C THR A 601 -17.64 -0.10 65.55
N THR A 602 -17.34 -1.40 65.43
CA THR A 602 -16.62 -1.94 64.26
C THR A 602 -17.40 -3.08 63.63
N LYS A 603 -17.33 -3.17 62.30
CA LYS A 603 -17.88 -4.26 61.50
C LYS A 603 -16.81 -4.79 60.56
N ILE A 604 -16.75 -6.10 60.38
CA ILE A 604 -15.86 -6.74 59.41
C ILE A 604 -16.71 -7.17 58.22
N LEU A 605 -16.52 -6.49 57.09
CA LEU A 605 -17.17 -6.83 55.84
C LEU A 605 -16.36 -7.89 55.10
N ARG A 606 -17.05 -8.87 54.51
CA ARG A 606 -16.41 -9.96 53.75
C ARG A 606 -16.95 -10.03 52.33
N TRP A 607 -16.10 -10.45 51.40
CA TRP A 607 -16.45 -10.61 50.00
C TRP A 607 -17.52 -11.68 49.80
N ASN A 608 -18.64 -11.33 49.19
CA ASN A 608 -19.74 -12.26 48.87
C ASN A 608 -19.77 -12.71 47.40
N GLY A 609 -18.77 -12.35 46.60
CA GLY A 609 -18.75 -12.56 45.14
C GLY A 609 -19.09 -11.34 44.32
N GLN A 610 -19.64 -10.29 44.93
CA GLN A 610 -20.00 -9.04 44.24
C GLN A 610 -19.54 -7.79 44.99
N ARG A 611 -19.62 -7.77 46.32
CA ARG A 611 -19.21 -6.65 47.17
C ARG A 611 -18.84 -7.14 48.58
N TYR A 612 -18.25 -6.26 49.39
CA TYR A 612 -18.04 -6.51 50.81
C TYR A 612 -19.30 -6.15 51.61
N VAL A 613 -19.81 -7.09 52.41
CA VAL A 613 -21.03 -6.96 53.25
C VAL A 613 -20.84 -7.48 54.67
#